data_AF-A0A955YHV8-F1
#
_entry.id   AF-A0A955YHV8-F1
#
_cell.length_a   1.000
_cell.length_b   1.000
_cell.length_c   1.000
_cell.angle_alpha   90.00
_cell.angle_beta   90.00
_cell.angle_gamma   90.00
#
_symmetry.space_group_name_H-M   'P 1'
#
loop_
_entity.id
_entity.type
_entity.pdbx_description
1 polymer ?
#
loop_
_entity_poly.entity_id
_entity_poly.type
_entity_poly.pdbx_seq_one_letter_code
_entity_poly.pdbx_strand_id
1 'polypeptide(L)'
;MSRYERAFSSRTLATHLAEADAERARWGSPVNAGEWRWAHNLADEALEAYTKALGWTRVALCPHCHKPTLLALDLDALDRPAWRAFFQGPAPRACAHYIGTTGAVDLLGLDPGELSFELHLGPSRPYVLPDLLEREEDIRGVLARASVEPGHAVYTVSYYAAPLPPRSLRPPPWPAGALPYETLSGPGWHLPSRVRDFDVARWLHGDRVQWFDAEGGRLLRGECPLLPEEAITAAHIMDQVLMPTRPRTLSS
;
A
#
# COMPACT_ATOMS: atom_id res chain seq x y z
N MET A 1 15.51 -8.10 13.04
CA MET A 1 14.93 -7.19 14.03
C MET A 1 13.75 -7.85 14.72
N SER A 2 13.68 -7.73 16.04
CA SER A 2 12.57 -8.23 16.85
C SER A 2 11.30 -7.37 16.65
N ARG A 3 10.13 -7.91 17.02
CA ARG A 3 8.87 -7.14 17.07
C ARG A 3 9.02 -5.90 17.96
N TYR A 4 9.83 -5.99 19.01
CA TYR A 4 10.11 -4.89 19.92
C TYR A 4 10.88 -3.74 19.24
N GLU A 5 11.91 -4.04 18.46
CA GLU A 5 12.70 -3.01 17.74
C GLU A 5 11.86 -2.29 16.67
N ARG A 6 10.94 -3.02 16.01
CA ARG A 6 9.96 -2.42 15.08
C ARG A 6 8.97 -1.52 15.81
N ALA A 7 8.39 -1.99 16.91
CA ALA A 7 7.48 -1.19 17.74
C ALA A 7 8.16 0.03 18.37
N PHE A 8 9.46 -0.07 18.70
CA PHE A 8 10.26 1.06 19.17
C PHE A 8 10.47 2.07 18.05
N SER A 9 10.99 1.65 16.89
CA SER A 9 11.24 2.53 15.73
C SER A 9 9.95 3.20 15.23
N SER A 10 8.84 2.46 15.22
CA SER A 10 7.52 2.96 14.83
C SER A 10 6.96 3.99 15.82
N ARG A 11 7.19 3.81 17.13
CA ARG A 11 6.86 4.82 18.15
C ARG A 11 7.74 6.06 18.05
N THR A 12 9.05 5.89 17.87
CA THR A 12 9.98 7.01 17.67
C THR A 12 9.61 7.83 16.45
N LEU A 13 9.25 7.19 15.33
CA LEU A 13 8.77 7.90 14.14
C LEU A 13 7.45 8.61 14.40
N ALA A 14 6.48 7.95 15.05
CA ALA A 14 5.20 8.60 15.39
C ALA A 14 5.41 9.84 16.29
N THR A 15 6.34 9.77 17.26
CA THR A 15 6.73 10.91 18.09
C THR A 15 7.36 12.02 17.27
N HIS A 16 8.34 11.73 16.41
CA HIS A 16 8.99 12.77 15.60
C HIS A 16 8.05 13.40 14.57
N LEU A 17 7.14 12.62 13.99
CA LEU A 17 6.11 13.15 13.10
C LEU A 17 5.11 14.02 13.86
N ALA A 18 4.66 13.57 15.04
CA ALA A 18 3.77 14.36 15.88
C ALA A 18 4.46 15.64 16.39
N GLU A 19 5.75 15.59 16.71
CA GLU A 19 6.57 16.76 17.06
C GLU A 19 6.70 17.73 15.89
N ALA A 20 7.02 17.21 14.69
CA ALA A 20 7.08 18.02 13.48
C ALA A 20 5.73 18.65 13.13
N ASP A 21 4.63 17.90 13.27
CA ASP A 21 3.28 18.39 13.00
C ASP A 21 2.79 19.37 14.08
N ALA A 22 3.13 19.16 15.35
CA ALA A 22 2.83 20.08 16.45
C ALA A 22 3.63 21.40 16.32
N GLU A 23 4.91 21.34 15.93
CA GLU A 23 5.71 22.52 15.66
C GLU A 23 5.18 23.28 14.45
N ARG A 24 4.83 22.58 13.35
CA ARG A 24 4.15 23.20 12.20
C ARG A 24 2.84 23.89 12.60
N ALA A 25 2.05 23.30 13.50
CA ALA A 25 0.81 23.87 13.98
C ALA A 25 1.00 25.10 14.90
N ARG A 26 2.16 25.21 15.56
CA ARG A 26 2.52 26.36 16.41
C ARG A 26 3.04 27.55 15.60
N TRP A 27 3.58 27.30 14.42
CA TRP A 27 4.11 28.37 13.59
C TRP A 27 2.96 29.13 12.93
N GLY A 28 2.66 30.29 13.49
CA GLY A 28 1.83 31.28 12.81
C GLY A 28 2.42 31.63 11.44
N SER A 29 1.58 32.15 10.55
CA SER A 29 2.05 32.66 9.26
C SER A 29 2.68 34.06 9.44
N PRO A 30 3.88 34.34 8.89
CA PRO A 30 4.72 33.48 8.05
C PRO A 30 5.72 32.64 8.87
N VAL A 31 5.96 31.42 8.43
CA VAL A 31 6.93 30.49 9.04
C VAL A 31 8.36 30.83 8.61
N ASN A 32 9.32 30.79 9.55
CA ASN A 32 10.73 30.94 9.23
C ASN A 32 11.24 29.74 8.41
N ALA A 33 11.89 30.00 7.28
CA ALA A 33 12.45 28.95 6.42
C ALA A 33 13.46 28.02 7.13
N GLY A 34 14.16 28.49 8.16
CA GLY A 34 15.05 27.69 8.98
C GLY A 34 14.32 26.70 9.88
N GLU A 35 13.21 27.12 10.49
CA GLU A 35 12.35 26.27 11.31
C GLU A 35 11.71 25.17 10.44
N TRP A 36 11.19 25.55 9.28
CA TRP A 36 10.63 24.61 8.29
C TRP A 36 11.63 23.53 7.87
N ARG A 37 12.88 23.92 7.60
CA ARG A 37 13.95 23.00 7.19
C ARG A 37 14.33 22.03 8.31
N TRP A 38 14.38 22.50 9.56
CA TRP A 38 14.72 21.66 10.70
C TRP A 38 13.65 20.58 10.96
N ALA A 39 12.36 20.94 10.98
CA ALA A 39 11.29 19.95 11.14
C ALA A 39 11.22 18.95 9.97
N HIS A 40 11.54 19.39 8.74
CA HIS A 40 11.66 18.49 7.60
C HIS A 40 12.78 17.47 7.79
N ASN A 41 13.97 17.92 8.20
CA ASN A 41 15.11 17.04 8.42
C ASN A 41 14.84 15.99 9.50
N LEU A 42 14.20 16.38 10.61
CA LEU A 42 13.82 15.43 11.67
C LEU A 42 12.82 14.38 11.17
N ALA A 43 11.82 14.80 10.39
CA ALA A 43 10.87 13.89 9.79
C ALA A 43 11.54 12.91 8.82
N ASP A 44 12.48 13.38 8.00
CA ASP A 44 13.22 12.56 7.05
C ASP A 44 14.12 11.52 7.75
N GLU A 45 14.89 11.93 8.76
CA GLU A 45 15.76 11.02 9.53
C GLU A 45 14.95 9.92 10.22
N ALA A 46 13.82 10.30 10.83
CA ALA A 46 12.93 9.34 11.47
C ALA A 46 12.29 8.39 10.44
N LEU A 47 11.88 8.92 9.28
CA LEU A 47 11.28 8.12 8.21
C LEU A 47 12.28 7.14 7.60
N GLU A 48 13.54 7.54 7.47
CA GLU A 48 14.63 6.69 7.02
C GLU A 48 14.89 5.56 8.02
N ALA A 49 14.97 5.88 9.33
CA ALA A 49 15.14 4.88 10.38
C ALA A 49 13.99 3.86 10.41
N TYR A 50 12.74 4.33 10.30
CA TYR A 50 11.57 3.46 10.18
C TYR A 50 11.61 2.60 8.92
N THR A 51 11.94 3.19 7.77
CA THR A 51 12.06 2.46 6.50
C THR A 51 13.11 1.36 6.57
N LYS A 52 14.25 1.63 7.22
CA LYS A 52 15.29 0.62 7.49
C LYS A 52 14.82 -0.47 8.46
N ALA A 53 13.97 -0.10 9.41
CA ALA A 53 13.38 -1.01 10.39
C ALA A 53 12.22 -1.84 9.83
N LEU A 54 11.60 -1.39 8.74
CA LEU A 54 10.43 -2.02 8.16
C LEU A 54 10.76 -3.44 7.71
N GLY A 55 9.90 -4.38 8.13
CA GLY A 55 10.05 -5.78 7.75
C GLY A 55 9.77 -6.00 6.26
N TRP A 56 10.21 -7.14 5.74
CA TRP A 56 9.87 -7.58 4.40
C TRP A 56 8.78 -8.63 4.46
N THR A 57 7.61 -8.31 3.91
CA THR A 57 6.47 -9.20 3.80
C THR A 57 6.52 -9.90 2.44
N ARG A 58 6.49 -11.23 2.44
CA ARG A 58 6.35 -12.00 1.21
C ARG A 58 4.89 -11.91 0.73
N VAL A 59 4.68 -11.34 -0.45
CA VAL A 59 3.34 -11.11 -0.99
C VAL A 59 3.03 -11.91 -2.24
N ALA A 60 4.02 -12.57 -2.85
CA ALA A 60 3.82 -13.41 -4.02
C ALA A 60 5.04 -14.30 -4.29
N LEU A 61 4.83 -15.33 -5.11
CA LEU A 61 5.90 -16.03 -5.84
C LEU A 61 5.73 -15.75 -7.33
N CYS A 62 6.84 -15.50 -8.03
CA CYS A 62 6.79 -15.29 -9.48
C CYS A 62 6.33 -16.58 -10.20
N PRO A 63 5.33 -16.53 -11.09
CA PRO A 63 4.82 -17.71 -11.80
C PRO A 63 5.81 -18.27 -12.84
N HIS A 64 6.86 -17.52 -13.21
CA HIS A 64 7.86 -17.95 -14.19
C HIS A 64 9.10 -18.60 -13.56
N CYS A 65 9.51 -18.15 -12.36
CA CYS A 65 10.77 -18.59 -11.74
C CYS A 65 10.67 -18.90 -10.24
N HIS A 66 9.46 -18.81 -9.66
CA HIS A 66 9.15 -19.09 -8.27
C HIS A 66 9.94 -18.28 -7.22
N LYS A 67 10.68 -17.25 -7.64
CA LYS A 67 11.34 -16.32 -6.72
C LYS A 67 10.31 -15.47 -5.97
N PRO A 68 10.52 -15.20 -4.68
CA PRO A 68 9.57 -14.40 -3.90
C PRO A 68 9.58 -12.94 -4.34
N THR A 69 8.41 -12.30 -4.19
CA THR A 69 8.27 -10.84 -4.21
C THR A 69 8.00 -10.38 -2.79
N LEU A 70 8.85 -9.45 -2.32
CA LEU A 70 8.78 -8.90 -0.99
C LEU A 70 8.45 -7.41 -1.06
N LEU A 71 7.45 -7.00 -0.27
CA LEU A 71 7.10 -5.61 -0.05
C LEU A 71 7.43 -5.23 1.39
N ALA A 72 7.81 -3.98 1.59
CA ALA A 72 7.95 -3.42 2.93
C ALA A 72 6.59 -2.86 3.35
N LEU A 73 5.82 -3.67 4.08
CA LEU A 73 4.47 -3.34 4.57
C LEU A 73 4.47 -3.36 6.09
N ASP A 74 3.78 -2.40 6.71
CA ASP A 74 3.57 -2.39 8.16
C ASP A 74 2.25 -3.09 8.50
N LEU A 75 2.33 -4.39 8.78
CA LEU A 75 1.17 -5.20 9.15
C LEU A 75 0.78 -5.08 10.64
N ASP A 76 1.48 -4.24 11.42
CA ASP A 76 1.18 -4.06 12.84
C ASP A 76 0.12 -2.97 13.09
N ALA A 77 -0.09 -2.00 12.18
CA ALA A 77 -1.23 -1.07 12.21
C ALA A 77 -1.33 -0.19 10.95
N LEU A 78 -2.55 0.18 10.56
CA LEU A 78 -2.83 1.09 9.42
C LEU A 78 -2.55 2.57 9.70
N ASP A 79 -2.46 2.96 10.96
CA ASP A 79 -2.13 4.33 11.40
C ASP A 79 -0.61 4.62 11.33
N ARG A 80 0.16 3.73 10.70
CA ARG A 80 1.63 3.82 10.60
C ARG A 80 2.09 4.48 9.31
N PRO A 81 3.28 5.10 9.31
CA PRO A 81 3.73 5.90 8.17
C PRO A 81 3.85 5.16 6.85
N ALA A 82 4.02 3.83 6.87
CA ALA A 82 3.99 3.01 5.67
C ALA A 82 2.69 3.12 4.84
N TRP A 83 1.60 3.57 5.45
CA TRP A 83 0.27 3.68 4.84
C TRP A 83 -0.10 5.09 4.37
N ARG A 84 0.81 6.06 4.57
CA ARG A 84 0.61 7.45 4.11
C ARG A 84 0.49 7.51 2.59
N ALA A 85 -0.40 8.36 2.10
CA ALA A 85 -0.65 8.57 0.67
C ALA A 85 0.63 8.79 -0.18
N PHE A 86 1.63 9.46 0.41
CA PHE A 86 2.87 9.84 -0.26
C PHE A 86 4.10 9.03 0.20
N PHE A 87 3.91 7.97 0.99
CA PHE A 87 5.05 7.17 1.44
C PHE A 87 5.65 6.39 0.27
N GLN A 88 6.86 6.78 -0.12
CA GLN A 88 7.66 6.10 -1.13
C GLN A 88 8.65 5.13 -0.47
N GLY A 89 8.11 4.13 0.21
CA GLY A 89 8.90 3.09 0.89
C GLY A 89 9.95 2.43 -0.02
N PRO A 90 10.77 1.52 0.54
CA PRO A 90 11.86 0.92 -0.20
C PRO A 90 11.30 0.10 -1.37
N ALA A 91 11.99 0.14 -2.50
CA ALA A 91 11.54 -0.55 -3.70
C ALA A 91 11.31 -2.06 -3.44
N PRO A 92 10.29 -2.67 -4.08
CA PRO A 92 10.02 -4.09 -3.95
C PRO A 92 11.25 -4.95 -4.27
N ARG A 93 11.50 -5.99 -3.46
CA ARG A 93 12.52 -7.01 -3.77
C ARG A 93 11.86 -8.12 -4.57
N ALA A 94 12.11 -8.13 -5.87
CA ALA A 94 11.48 -9.06 -6.80
C ALA A 94 12.44 -9.54 -7.90
N CYS A 95 12.03 -10.53 -8.69
CA CYS A 95 12.79 -11.03 -9.83
C CYS A 95 12.61 -10.17 -11.09
N ALA A 96 13.40 -10.46 -12.14
CA ALA A 96 13.36 -9.72 -13.40
C ALA A 96 12.03 -9.78 -14.16
N HIS A 97 11.12 -10.69 -13.81
CA HIS A 97 9.79 -10.78 -14.41
C HIS A 97 8.78 -9.80 -13.80
N TYR A 98 9.12 -9.14 -12.69
CA TYR A 98 8.19 -8.31 -11.93
C TYR A 98 7.88 -6.99 -12.64
N ILE A 99 6.59 -6.69 -12.78
CA ILE A 99 6.07 -5.47 -13.42
C ILE A 99 5.71 -4.42 -12.36
N GLY A 100 5.04 -4.84 -11.28
CA GLY A 100 4.56 -3.99 -10.20
C GLY A 100 3.50 -4.68 -9.35
N THR A 101 3.07 -4.02 -8.26
CA THR A 101 2.05 -4.53 -7.34
C THR A 101 1.02 -3.45 -7.05
N THR A 102 -0.26 -3.80 -7.19
CA THR A 102 -1.38 -3.01 -6.67
C THR A 102 -1.87 -3.60 -5.35
N GLY A 103 -2.64 -2.81 -4.60
CA GLY A 103 -3.25 -3.29 -3.38
C GLY A 103 -4.58 -2.63 -3.06
N ALA A 104 -5.25 -3.23 -2.09
CA ALA A 104 -6.53 -2.86 -1.52
C ALA A 104 -6.51 -3.23 -0.04
N VAL A 105 -7.29 -2.53 0.79
CA VAL A 105 -7.44 -2.86 2.21
C VAL A 105 -8.92 -2.98 2.51
N ASP A 106 -9.37 -4.10 3.04
CA ASP A 106 -10.70 -4.22 3.60
C ASP A 106 -10.65 -3.90 5.09
N LEU A 107 -11.30 -2.81 5.49
CA LEU A 107 -11.38 -2.43 6.91
C LEU A 107 -12.26 -3.38 7.73
N LEU A 108 -13.09 -4.21 7.09
CA LEU A 108 -13.97 -5.20 7.74
C LEU A 108 -14.92 -4.57 8.77
N GLY A 109 -15.36 -3.34 8.50
CA GLY A 109 -16.22 -2.55 9.39
C GLY A 109 -15.52 -2.01 10.64
N LEU A 110 -14.20 -2.21 10.78
CA LEU A 110 -13.40 -1.66 11.87
C LEU A 110 -12.96 -0.23 11.55
N ASP A 111 -13.07 0.64 12.55
CA ASP A 111 -12.54 2.00 12.50
C ASP A 111 -11.01 1.94 12.68
N PRO A 112 -10.20 2.50 11.76
CA PRO A 112 -8.75 2.61 11.95
C PRO A 112 -8.37 3.57 13.11
N GLY A 113 -9.33 4.25 13.71
CA GLY A 113 -9.14 5.10 14.87
C GLY A 113 -8.73 6.52 14.50
N GLU A 114 -8.08 7.22 15.44
CA GLU A 114 -7.62 8.59 15.19
C GLU A 114 -6.44 8.59 14.21
N LEU A 115 -6.65 9.23 13.06
CA LEU A 115 -5.63 9.38 12.02
C LEU A 115 -4.95 10.74 12.12
N SER A 116 -3.62 10.74 12.20
CA SER A 116 -2.80 11.96 12.14
C SER A 116 -2.46 12.41 10.72
N PHE A 117 -2.79 11.61 9.71
CA PHE A 117 -2.45 11.86 8.31
C PHE A 117 -3.43 11.18 7.35
N GLU A 118 -3.35 11.57 6.08
CA GLU A 118 -4.17 11.00 5.01
C GLU A 118 -3.67 9.60 4.60
N LEU A 119 -4.60 8.64 4.49
CA LEU A 119 -4.37 7.27 4.05
C LEU A 119 -5.00 7.02 2.68
N HIS A 120 -4.24 6.43 1.76
CA HIS A 120 -4.74 5.98 0.45
C HIS A 120 -4.70 4.45 0.41
N LEU A 121 -5.72 3.82 1.00
CA LEU A 121 -5.73 2.37 1.19
C LEU A 121 -6.17 1.60 -0.07
N GLY A 122 -6.70 2.32 -1.06
CA GLY A 122 -7.34 1.74 -2.25
C GLY A 122 -8.74 1.21 -1.94
N PRO A 123 -9.29 0.35 -2.82
CA PRO A 123 -10.62 -0.22 -2.64
C PRO A 123 -10.75 -1.09 -1.38
N SER A 124 -11.98 -1.31 -0.94
CA SER A 124 -12.32 -2.19 0.19
C SER A 124 -12.29 -3.68 -0.13
N ARG A 125 -11.89 -4.08 -1.34
CA ARG A 125 -11.87 -5.48 -1.78
C ARG A 125 -10.80 -5.70 -2.84
N PRO A 126 -10.30 -6.94 -3.04
CA PRO A 126 -9.30 -7.20 -4.07
C PRO A 126 -9.83 -6.89 -5.47
N TYR A 127 -8.93 -6.48 -6.35
CA TYR A 127 -9.22 -6.23 -7.75
C TYR A 127 -8.03 -6.59 -8.61
N VAL A 128 -8.27 -6.77 -9.89
CA VAL A 128 -7.23 -6.91 -10.90
C VAL A 128 -7.32 -5.78 -11.94
N LEU A 129 -6.25 -5.63 -12.71
CA LEU A 129 -6.14 -4.72 -13.83
C LEU A 129 -6.35 -5.51 -15.13
N PRO A 130 -7.59 -5.55 -15.68
CA PRO A 130 -7.89 -6.34 -16.88
C PRO A 130 -7.08 -5.87 -18.09
N ASP A 131 -6.81 -4.56 -18.20
CA ASP A 131 -5.96 -3.98 -19.26
C ASP A 131 -4.53 -4.55 -19.28
N LEU A 132 -4.06 -5.11 -18.16
CA LEU A 132 -2.81 -5.86 -18.10
C LEU A 132 -3.00 -7.34 -18.43
N LEU A 133 -4.02 -7.98 -17.85
CA LEU A 133 -4.21 -9.43 -17.94
C LEU A 133 -4.73 -9.91 -19.29
N GLU A 134 -5.40 -9.06 -20.06
CA GLU A 134 -5.93 -9.37 -21.39
C GLU A 134 -4.89 -9.19 -22.51
N ARG A 135 -3.66 -8.82 -22.15
CA ARG A 135 -2.58 -8.58 -23.10
C ARG A 135 -2.00 -9.87 -23.69
N GLU A 136 -1.46 -9.75 -24.90
CA GLU A 136 -0.83 -10.86 -25.62
C GLU A 136 0.48 -11.32 -24.97
N GLU A 137 1.18 -10.46 -24.24
CA GLU A 137 2.49 -10.73 -23.61
C GLU A 137 2.46 -11.72 -22.42
N ASP A 138 1.40 -12.51 -22.29
CA ASP A 138 1.13 -13.49 -21.23
C ASP A 138 1.34 -12.94 -19.81
N ILE A 139 0.83 -11.74 -19.53
CA ILE A 139 0.93 -11.14 -18.20
C ILE A 139 0.13 -11.97 -17.20
N ARG A 140 0.75 -12.29 -16.06
CA ARG A 140 0.15 -13.07 -14.97
C ARG A 140 0.09 -12.28 -13.68
N GLY A 141 -1.05 -12.35 -13.00
CA GLY A 141 -1.26 -11.79 -11.67
C GLY A 141 -1.07 -12.85 -10.58
N VAL A 142 -0.61 -12.43 -9.42
CA VAL A 142 -0.58 -13.24 -8.20
C VAL A 142 -1.25 -12.46 -7.09
N LEU A 143 -2.40 -12.95 -6.65
CA LEU A 143 -3.18 -12.40 -5.55
C LEU A 143 -2.68 -12.97 -4.23
N ALA A 144 -2.53 -12.12 -3.21
CA ALA A 144 -2.31 -12.53 -1.83
C ALA A 144 -3.16 -11.71 -0.87
N ARG A 145 -3.43 -12.30 0.31
CA ARG A 145 -4.04 -11.64 1.46
C ARG A 145 -3.10 -11.71 2.65
N ALA A 146 -3.00 -10.62 3.39
CA ALA A 146 -2.37 -10.56 4.68
C ALA A 146 -3.34 -9.91 5.69
N SER A 147 -3.18 -10.22 6.97
CA SER A 147 -3.87 -9.52 8.04
C SER A 147 -3.03 -8.34 8.52
N VAL A 148 -3.69 -7.23 8.85
CA VAL A 148 -3.09 -6.10 9.56
C VAL A 148 -3.91 -5.84 10.83
N GLU A 149 -3.23 -5.61 11.95
CA GLU A 149 -3.91 -5.37 13.23
C GLU A 149 -4.69 -4.03 13.20
N PRO A 150 -5.83 -3.92 13.92
CA PRO A 150 -6.45 -4.92 14.80
C PRO A 150 -7.43 -5.86 14.10
N GLY A 151 -7.17 -6.25 12.84
CA GLY A 151 -7.97 -7.27 12.14
C GLY A 151 -8.46 -6.87 10.75
N HIS A 152 -7.90 -5.83 10.13
CA HIS A 152 -8.20 -5.50 8.73
C HIS A 152 -7.48 -6.49 7.79
N ALA A 153 -7.94 -6.56 6.53
CA ALA A 153 -7.33 -7.39 5.51
C ALA A 153 -6.64 -6.55 4.44
N VAL A 154 -5.40 -6.90 4.12
CA VAL A 154 -4.62 -6.31 3.03
C VAL A 154 -4.60 -7.29 1.88
N TYR A 155 -5.03 -6.84 0.71
CA TYR A 155 -4.96 -7.59 -0.54
C TYR A 155 -3.90 -6.98 -1.44
N THR A 156 -3.07 -7.82 -2.06
CA THR A 156 -2.08 -7.39 -3.04
C THR A 156 -2.21 -8.22 -4.31
N VAL A 157 -2.02 -7.58 -5.47
CA VAL A 157 -1.90 -8.27 -6.75
C VAL A 157 -0.59 -7.88 -7.40
N SER A 158 0.34 -8.83 -7.47
CA SER A 158 1.65 -8.66 -8.11
C SER A 158 1.61 -9.17 -9.54
N TYR A 159 2.07 -8.37 -10.49
CA TYR A 159 2.04 -8.69 -11.91
C TYR A 159 3.42 -9.08 -12.44
N TYR A 160 3.45 -10.09 -13.30
CA TYR A 160 4.66 -10.64 -13.89
C TYR A 160 4.50 -10.86 -15.40
N ALA A 161 5.60 -10.73 -16.14
CA ALA A 161 5.66 -11.12 -17.54
C ALA A 161 7.07 -11.55 -17.95
N ALA A 162 7.12 -12.33 -19.03
CA ALA A 162 8.34 -12.73 -19.71
C ALA A 162 8.04 -12.84 -21.22
N PRO A 163 8.45 -11.85 -22.04
CA PRO A 163 9.29 -10.69 -21.73
C PRO A 163 8.57 -9.57 -20.96
N LEU A 164 9.34 -8.63 -20.39
CA LEU A 164 8.76 -7.47 -19.70
C LEU A 164 8.10 -6.48 -20.68
N PRO A 165 6.90 -5.96 -20.37
CA PRO A 165 6.27 -4.91 -21.16
C PRO A 165 6.97 -3.54 -20.97
N PRO A 166 6.70 -2.57 -21.87
CA PRO A 166 7.08 -1.17 -21.70
C PRO A 166 6.72 -0.60 -20.32
N ARG A 167 7.55 0.33 -19.82
CA ARG A 167 7.36 0.95 -18.49
C ARG A 167 6.02 1.64 -18.33
N SER A 168 5.45 2.20 -19.39
CA SER A 168 4.13 2.85 -19.39
C SER A 168 2.98 1.91 -18.99
N LEU A 169 3.17 0.60 -19.15
CA LEU A 169 2.18 -0.41 -18.77
C LEU A 169 2.32 -0.85 -17.30
N ARG A 170 3.34 -0.41 -16.57
CA ARG A 170 3.50 -0.82 -15.17
C ARG A 170 2.39 -0.22 -14.30
N PRO A 171 1.82 -0.99 -13.36
CA PRO A 171 0.88 -0.44 -12.41
C PRO A 171 1.60 0.56 -11.49
N PRO A 172 0.87 1.54 -10.93
CA PRO A 172 1.45 2.41 -9.93
C PRO A 172 1.89 1.62 -8.70
N PRO A 173 2.96 2.04 -8.02
CA PRO A 173 3.38 1.43 -6.78
C PRO A 173 2.31 1.64 -5.71
N TRP A 174 1.91 0.57 -5.04
CA TRP A 174 1.04 0.64 -3.87
C TRP A 174 1.88 0.45 -2.59
N PRO A 175 1.61 1.17 -1.48
CA PRO A 175 0.41 1.99 -1.18
C PRO A 175 0.44 3.45 -1.63
N ALA A 176 1.46 3.89 -2.39
CA ALA A 176 1.54 5.26 -2.90
C ALA A 176 0.46 5.54 -3.96
N GLY A 177 -0.75 5.91 -3.50
CA GLY A 177 -1.91 6.21 -4.34
C GLY A 177 -1.70 7.40 -5.28
N ALA A 178 -0.78 8.32 -4.92
CA ALA A 178 -0.47 9.52 -5.66
C ALA A 178 1.00 9.54 -6.13
N LEU A 179 1.18 9.74 -7.43
CA LEU A 179 2.50 9.96 -8.02
C LEU A 179 2.80 11.46 -8.06
N PRO A 180 3.87 11.94 -7.39
CA PRO A 180 4.32 13.33 -7.55
C PRO A 180 4.81 13.56 -8.98
N TYR A 181 4.50 14.73 -9.53
CA TYR A 181 5.10 15.24 -10.75
C TYR A 181 5.33 16.75 -10.66
N GLU A 182 6.27 17.28 -11.44
CA GLU A 182 6.49 18.72 -11.56
C GLU A 182 5.66 19.28 -12.71
N THR A 183 4.98 20.41 -12.47
CA THR A 183 4.30 21.21 -13.49
C THR A 183 4.98 22.56 -13.65
N LEU A 184 4.67 23.27 -14.74
CA LEU A 184 5.09 24.67 -14.93
C LEU A 184 4.57 25.61 -13.82
N SER A 185 3.54 25.20 -13.08
CA SER A 185 2.95 25.93 -11.96
C SER A 185 3.43 25.44 -10.58
N GLY A 186 4.38 24.49 -10.54
CA GLY A 186 4.88 23.86 -9.30
C GLY A 186 4.50 22.39 -9.17
N PRO A 187 4.72 21.77 -8.00
CA PRO A 187 4.46 20.35 -7.78
C PRO A 187 2.97 20.02 -7.92
N GLY A 188 2.67 18.90 -8.57
CA GLY A 188 1.34 18.33 -8.75
C GLY A 188 1.31 16.84 -8.42
N TRP A 189 0.10 16.28 -8.32
CA TRP A 189 -0.13 14.88 -7.94
C TRP A 189 -1.06 14.20 -8.92
N HIS A 190 -0.69 12.99 -9.36
CA HIS A 190 -1.49 12.20 -10.29
C HIS A 190 -1.96 10.93 -9.60
N LEU A 191 -3.28 10.73 -9.57
CA LEU A 191 -3.93 9.47 -9.17
C LEU A 191 -4.18 8.68 -10.45
N PRO A 192 -3.42 7.61 -10.74
CA PRO A 192 -3.58 6.88 -11.98
C PRO A 192 -4.92 6.14 -11.97
N SER A 193 -5.85 6.55 -12.84
CA SER A 193 -7.11 5.84 -13.04
C SER A 193 -6.91 4.73 -14.06
N ARG A 194 -6.86 3.48 -13.60
CA ARG A 194 -6.99 2.30 -14.45
C ARG A 194 -8.33 1.63 -14.22
N VAL A 195 -8.84 0.94 -15.23
CA VAL A 195 -10.02 0.09 -15.08
C VAL A 195 -9.65 -1.01 -14.08
N ARG A 196 -10.55 -1.27 -13.12
CA ARG A 196 -10.40 -2.29 -12.09
C ARG A 196 -11.51 -3.31 -12.27
N ASP A 197 -11.16 -4.59 -12.28
CA ASP A 197 -12.13 -5.68 -12.24
C ASP A 197 -12.12 -6.32 -10.85
N PHE A 198 -13.28 -6.34 -10.22
CA PHE A 198 -13.48 -6.84 -8.86
C PHE A 198 -14.00 -8.28 -8.85
N ASP A 199 -14.36 -8.86 -10.00
CA ASP A 199 -14.66 -10.28 -10.15
C ASP A 199 -13.35 -11.08 -10.23
N VAL A 200 -12.57 -11.05 -9.15
CA VAL A 200 -11.26 -11.71 -9.08
C VAL A 200 -11.39 -13.23 -9.17
N ALA A 201 -12.53 -13.79 -8.76
CA ALA A 201 -12.82 -15.21 -8.85
C ALA A 201 -12.75 -15.70 -10.30
N ARG A 202 -13.37 -14.97 -11.26
CA ARG A 202 -13.24 -15.27 -12.70
C ARG A 202 -11.78 -15.39 -13.15
N TRP A 203 -10.91 -14.51 -12.67
CA TRP A 203 -9.49 -14.51 -13.04
C TRP A 203 -8.69 -15.66 -12.40
N LEU A 204 -9.05 -16.05 -11.19
CA LEU A 204 -8.45 -17.19 -10.46
C LEU A 204 -8.86 -18.55 -11.05
N HIS A 205 -10.08 -18.66 -11.56
CA HIS A 205 -10.55 -19.83 -12.31
C HIS A 205 -9.85 -19.97 -13.66
N GLY A 206 -9.39 -18.85 -14.23
CA GLY A 206 -8.50 -18.84 -15.39
C GLY A 206 -7.05 -19.22 -15.05
N ASP A 207 -6.16 -19.06 -16.02
CA ASP A 207 -4.71 -19.24 -15.88
C ASP A 207 -3.94 -17.92 -15.70
N ARG A 208 -4.65 -16.79 -15.79
CA ARG A 208 -4.11 -15.43 -15.71
C ARG A 208 -3.78 -14.98 -14.30
N VAL A 209 -4.51 -15.46 -13.30
CA VAL A 209 -4.27 -15.09 -11.90
C VAL A 209 -4.11 -16.35 -11.05
N GLN A 210 -3.14 -16.31 -10.13
CA GLN A 210 -2.90 -17.37 -9.16
C GLN A 210 -3.04 -16.82 -7.75
N TRP A 211 -3.46 -17.67 -6.82
CA TRP A 211 -3.52 -17.35 -5.41
C TRP A 211 -2.18 -17.70 -4.74
N PHE A 212 -1.63 -16.79 -3.95
CA PHE A 212 -0.48 -17.04 -3.09
C PHE A 212 -0.95 -17.27 -1.66
N ASP A 213 -0.87 -18.53 -1.25
CA ASP A 213 -1.06 -18.96 0.13
C ASP A 213 0.18 -18.54 0.92
N ALA A 214 0.07 -17.42 1.65
CA ALA A 214 1.17 -16.85 2.41
C ALA A 214 1.60 -17.76 3.58
N GLU A 215 0.66 -18.48 4.18
CA GLU A 215 0.93 -19.42 5.29
C GLU A 215 1.64 -20.67 4.78
N GLY A 216 1.13 -21.28 3.71
CA GLY A 216 1.74 -22.43 3.06
C GLY A 216 2.97 -22.08 2.19
N GLY A 217 3.21 -20.80 1.93
CA GLY A 217 4.33 -20.31 1.13
C GLY A 217 4.31 -20.80 -0.32
N ARG A 218 3.13 -20.99 -0.92
CA ARG A 218 2.97 -21.66 -2.23
C ARG A 218 1.92 -20.99 -3.12
N LEU A 219 2.02 -21.23 -4.42
CA LEU A 219 1.01 -20.81 -5.40
C LEU A 219 -0.06 -21.88 -5.56
N LEU A 220 -1.30 -21.45 -5.57
CA LEU A 220 -2.51 -22.26 -5.76
C LEU A 220 -3.26 -21.74 -7.00
N ARG A 221 -3.94 -22.65 -7.70
CA ARG A 221 -4.77 -22.35 -8.88
C ARG A 221 -6.24 -22.57 -8.54
N GLY A 222 -7.13 -21.85 -9.22
CA GLY A 222 -8.57 -22.15 -9.24
C GLY A 222 -9.35 -21.56 -8.08
N GLU A 223 -8.84 -21.57 -6.85
CA GLU A 223 -9.61 -21.15 -5.68
C GLU A 223 -8.79 -20.33 -4.69
N CYS A 224 -9.40 -19.28 -4.15
CA CYS A 224 -8.93 -18.55 -2.97
C CYS A 224 -10.01 -18.70 -1.88
N PRO A 225 -9.74 -19.47 -0.80
CA PRO A 225 -10.73 -19.71 0.26
C PRO A 225 -11.03 -18.46 1.11
N LEU A 226 -10.35 -17.34 0.84
CA LEU A 226 -10.41 -16.10 1.61
C LEU A 226 -10.96 -14.93 0.79
N LEU A 227 -11.55 -15.20 -0.37
CA LEU A 227 -12.36 -14.21 -1.06
C LEU A 227 -13.75 -14.13 -0.39
N PRO A 228 -14.29 -12.92 -0.17
CA PRO A 228 -15.67 -12.79 0.30
C PRO A 228 -16.62 -13.48 -0.69
N GLU A 229 -17.42 -14.45 -0.24
CA GLU A 229 -18.32 -15.25 -1.10
C GLU A 229 -19.52 -14.46 -1.65
N GLU A 230 -19.75 -13.22 -1.19
CA GLU A 230 -21.01 -12.54 -1.43
C GLU A 230 -20.94 -11.43 -2.49
N ALA A 231 -21.79 -11.63 -3.50
CA ALA A 231 -22.19 -10.67 -4.50
C ALA A 231 -22.76 -9.38 -3.86
N ILE A 232 -21.96 -8.32 -3.82
CA ILE A 232 -22.45 -6.97 -3.49
C ILE A 232 -22.25 -6.10 -4.71
N THR A 233 -23.39 -5.64 -5.24
CA THR A 233 -23.54 -4.67 -6.33
C THR A 233 -22.47 -3.58 -6.31
N ALA A 234 -22.06 -3.12 -7.48
CA ALA A 234 -21.03 -2.08 -7.69
C ALA A 234 -21.21 -0.80 -6.82
N ALA A 235 -22.40 -0.59 -6.26
CA ALA A 235 -22.76 0.52 -5.37
C ALA A 235 -21.95 0.63 -4.06
N HIS A 236 -21.19 -0.39 -3.64
CA HIS A 236 -20.42 -0.38 -2.38
C HIS A 236 -18.89 -0.50 -2.57
N ILE A 237 -18.39 -0.27 -3.78
CA ILE A 237 -16.95 -0.24 -4.04
C ILE A 237 -16.49 1.22 -3.96
N MET A 238 -15.95 1.61 -2.81
CA MET A 238 -15.40 2.94 -2.62
C MET A 238 -13.87 2.86 -2.50
N ASP A 239 -13.18 3.77 -3.17
CA ASP A 239 -11.78 4.04 -2.84
C ASP A 239 -11.73 4.64 -1.42
N GLN A 240 -10.95 4.01 -0.55
CA GLN A 240 -10.81 4.44 0.83
C GLN A 240 -9.69 5.45 0.92
N VAL A 241 -10.08 6.71 0.77
CA VAL A 241 -9.27 7.87 1.14
C VAL A 241 -9.75 8.32 2.51
N LEU A 242 -8.91 8.13 3.53
CA LEU A 242 -9.23 8.50 4.90
C LEU A 242 -8.47 9.76 5.26
N MET A 243 -9.21 10.78 5.70
CA MET A 243 -8.65 12.07 6.08
C MET A 243 -8.20 12.07 7.54
N PRO A 244 -7.23 12.93 7.92
CA PRO A 244 -6.87 13.12 9.30
C PRO A 244 -8.09 13.48 10.14
N THR A 245 -8.32 12.76 11.23
CA THR A 245 -9.38 13.08 12.19
C THR A 245 -8.79 13.98 13.25
N ARG A 246 -9.36 15.18 13.47
CA ARG A 246 -8.93 16.03 14.59
C ARG A 246 -9.09 15.24 15.90
N PRO A 247 -8.15 15.36 16.86
CA PRO A 247 -8.35 14.78 18.17
C PRO A 247 -9.67 15.30 18.71
N ARG A 248 -10.55 14.40 19.18
CA ARG A 248 -11.74 14.82 19.91
C ARG A 248 -11.22 15.55 21.15
N THR A 249 -11.27 16.88 21.13
CA THR A 249 -11.11 17.66 22.35
C THR A 249 -12.19 17.16 23.30
N LEU A 250 -11.76 16.41 24.31
CA LEU A 250 -12.60 16.13 25.46
C LEU A 250 -13.00 17.49 26.01
N SER A 251 -14.23 17.91 25.71
CA SER A 251 -14.87 19.02 26.38
C SER A 251 -15.02 18.60 27.84
N SER A 252 -14.06 19.04 28.66
CA SER A 252 -14.11 19.04 30.11
C SER A 252 -15.27 19.87 30.62
#